data_AF-A0A6V7I171-F1
#
_entry.id   AF-A0A6V7I171-F1
#
_cell.length_a   1.000
_cell.length_b   1.000
_cell.length_c   1.000
_cell.angle_alpha   90.00
_cell.angle_beta   90.00
_cell.angle_gamma   90.00
#
_symmetry.space_group_name_H-M   'P 1'
#
loop_
_entity.id
_entity.type
_entity.pdbx_description
1 polymer ?
#
loop_
_entity_poly.entity_id
_entity_poly.type
_entity_poly.pdbx_seq_one_letter_code
_entity_poly.pdbx_strand_id
1 'polypeptide(L)' 'CVHVTDIGVGYISTMNGLNAVFLRWCSQLRDFGLQHLCGMRALLVLSVA' A
#
# COMPACT_ATOMS: atom_id res chain seq x y z
N CYS A 1 -11.36 3.38 2.17
CA CYS A 1 -10.51 4.51 1.77
C CYS A 1 -11.01 5.02 0.44
N VAL A 2 -11.57 6.23 0.38
CA VAL A 2 -12.19 6.71 -0.88
C VAL A 2 -11.22 7.56 -1.70
N HIS A 3 -10.20 8.19 -1.08
CA HIS A 3 -9.28 9.10 -1.79
C HIS A 3 -7.83 8.58 -1.87
N VAL A 4 -7.57 7.36 -1.43
CA VAL A 4 -6.23 6.76 -1.55
C VAL A 4 -6.11 6.12 -2.93
N THR A 5 -5.21 6.64 -3.74
CA THR A 5 -4.91 6.16 -5.09
C THR A 5 -3.54 5.49 -5.13
N ASP A 6 -3.23 4.82 -6.25
CA ASP A 6 -1.94 4.17 -6.47
C ASP A 6 -0.74 5.10 -6.21
N ILE A 7 -0.89 6.39 -6.54
CA ILE A 7 0.14 7.42 -6.31
C ILE A 7 0.39 7.59 -4.80
N GLY A 8 -0.66 7.69 -4.01
CA GLY A 8 -0.56 7.80 -2.56
C GLY A 8 0.15 6.58 -1.96
N VAL A 9 -0.17 5.39 -2.45
CA VAL A 9 0.50 4.15 -2.01
C VAL A 9 1.96 4.06 -2.48
N GLY A 10 2.27 4.59 -3.67
CA GLY A 10 3.66 4.75 -4.11
C GLY A 10 4.49 5.56 -3.11
N TYR A 11 3.95 6.66 -2.57
CA TYR A 11 4.62 7.40 -1.50
C TYR A 11 4.80 6.58 -0.23
N ILE A 12 3.79 5.80 0.18
CA ILE A 12 3.87 4.91 1.35
C ILE A 12 5.00 3.88 1.16
N SER A 13 5.20 3.38 -0.06
CA SER A 13 6.28 2.42 -0.34
C SER A 13 7.69 2.95 -0.11
N THR A 14 7.87 4.28 -0.11
CA THR A 14 9.18 4.90 0.17
C THR A 14 9.54 4.94 1.66
N MET A 15 8.60 4.62 2.55
CA MET A 15 8.84 4.60 3.99
C MET A 15 9.49 3.28 4.42
N ASN A 16 10.80 3.32 4.70
CA ASN A 16 11.60 2.15 5.08
C ASN A 16 11.29 1.54 6.47
N GLY A 17 10.30 2.03 7.20
CA GLY A 17 9.96 1.58 8.56
C GLY A 17 8.56 0.99 8.72
N LEU A 18 7.78 0.87 7.65
CA LEU A 18 6.41 0.41 7.71
C LEU A 18 6.33 -1.12 7.75
N ASN A 19 5.87 -1.65 8.89
CA ASN A 19 5.71 -3.10 9.10
C ASN A 19 4.32 -3.62 8.71
N ALA A 20 3.27 -2.80 8.85
CA ALA A 20 1.91 -3.23 8.60
C ALA A 20 1.12 -2.16 7.84
N VAL A 21 0.49 -2.57 6.73
CA VAL A 21 -0.34 -1.70 5.90
C VAL A 21 -1.70 -2.36 5.70
N PHE A 22 -2.76 -1.62 6.01
CA PHE A 22 -4.15 -2.06 5.89
C PHE A 22 -4.87 -1.16 4.88
N LEU A 23 -5.22 -1.72 3.73
CA LEU A 23 -5.87 -1.03 2.61
C LEU A 23 -7.32 -1.50 2.41
N ARG A 24 -7.99 -1.84 3.50
CA ARG A 24 -9.35 -2.38 3.47
C ARG A 24 -10.33 -1.36 2.89
N TRP A 25 -11.19 -1.77 1.96
CA TRP A 25 -12.18 -0.89 1.33
C TRP A 25 -11.55 0.28 0.55
N CYS A 26 -10.31 0.13 0.07
CA CYS A 26 -9.68 1.10 -0.83
C CYS A 26 -10.08 0.77 -2.29
N SER A 27 -11.23 1.28 -2.75
CA SER A 27 -11.78 0.96 -4.08
C SER A 27 -11.07 1.65 -5.26
N GLN A 28 -10.31 2.72 -4.99
CA GLN A 28 -9.54 3.43 -6.02
C GLN A 28 -8.12 2.89 -6.20
N LEU A 29 -7.72 1.88 -5.42
CA LEU A 29 -6.42 1.26 -5.51
C LEU A 29 -6.43 0.18 -6.60
N ARG A 30 -5.40 0.16 -7.43
CA ARG A 30 -5.21 -0.85 -8.47
C ARG A 30 -3.97 -1.69 -8.16
N ASP A 31 -3.77 -2.73 -8.96
CA ASP A 31 -2.64 -3.66 -8.81
C ASP A 31 -1.28 -2.94 -8.88
N PHE A 32 -1.21 -1.81 -9.59
CA PHE A 32 0.00 -0.99 -9.67
C PHE A 32 0.44 -0.48 -8.29
N GLY A 33 -0.47 0.09 -7.48
CA GLY A 33 -0.14 0.54 -6.13
C GLY A 33 0.30 -0.60 -5.21
N LEU A 34 -0.27 -1.80 -5.39
CA LEU A 34 0.11 -2.97 -4.61
C LEU A 34 1.51 -3.50 -4.97
N GLN A 35 1.93 -3.42 -6.23
CA GLN A 35 3.28 -3.77 -6.64
C GLN A 35 4.35 -2.97 -5.88
N HIS A 36 4.10 -1.68 -5.65
CA HIS A 36 4.98 -0.81 -4.87
C HIS A 36 5.12 -1.30 -3.41
N LEU A 37 4.02 -1.70 -2.77
CA LEU A 37 4.05 -2.23 -1.40
C LEU A 37 4.74 -3.60 -1.30
N CYS A 38 4.54 -4.47 -2.30
CA CYS A 38 5.23 -5.75 -2.36
C CYS A 38 6.76 -5.63 -2.45
N GLY A 39 7.27 -4.51 -2.96
CA GLY A 39 8.71 -4.22 -3.01
C GLY A 39 9.33 -3.81 -1.67
N MET A 40 8.52 -3.54 -0.64
CA MET A 40 9.00 -3.06 0.65
C MET A 40 9.62 -4.20 1.47
N ARG A 41 10.91 -4.08 1.80
CA ARG A 41 11.63 -5.08 2.62
C ARG A 41 11.17 -5.11 4.08
N ALA A 42 10.65 -4.00 4.59
CA ALA A 42 10.21 -3.89 5.98
C ALA A 42 8.74 -4.29 6.19
N LEU A 43 7.98 -4.55 5.12
CA LEU A 43 6.56 -4.84 5.22
C LEU A 43 6.33 -6.30 5.62
N LEU A 44 5.75 -6.50 6.80
CA LEU A 44 5.43 -7.82 7.34
C LEU A 44 3.96 -8.20 7.12
N VAL A 45 3.06 -7.21 7.18
CA VAL A 45 1.62 -7.41 7.08
C VAL A 45 1.05 -6.50 6.01
N LEU A 46 0.43 -7.10 5.01
CA LEU A 46 -0.36 -6.41 4.01
C LEU A 46 -1.78 -6.97 4.04
N SER A 47 -2.76 -6.13 4.38
CA SER A 47 -4.18 -6.50 4.33
C SER A 47 -4.87 -5.71 3.22
N VAL A 48 -5.26 -6.41 2.17
CA VAL A 48 -6.13 -5.92 1.10
C VAL A 48 -7.44 -6.69 1.19
N ALA A 49 -8.58 -5.98 1.22
CA ALA A 49 -9.90 -6.59 1.18
C ALA A 49 -10.88 -5.70 0.40
#